data_AF-A0A4Q3RQ55-F1
#
_entry.id   AF-A0A4Q3RQ55-F1
#
_cell.length_a   1.000
_cell.length_b   1.000
_cell.length_c   1.000
_cell.angle_alpha   90.00
_cell.angle_beta   90.00
_cell.angle_gamma   90.00
#
_symmetry.space_group_name_H-M   'P 1'
#
loop_
_entity.id
_entity.type
_entity.pdbx_description
1 polymer ?
#
loop_
_entity_poly.entity_id
_entity_poly.type
_entity_poly.pdbx_seq_one_letter_code
_entity_poly.pdbx_strand_id
1 'polypeptide(L)' 'MVTHNANIPVNGDAEYIHSMDSESKKLSVLQSGTVEDRVIKKEICDVMEGTEYAFNMRSKRYKSII' A
#
# COMPACT_ATOMS: atom_id res chain seq x y z
N MET A 1 -3.25 12.75 -1.22
CA MET A 1 -4.34 11.94 -1.78
C MET A 1 -4.80 10.95 -0.73
N VAL A 2 -6.10 10.70 -0.58
CA VAL A 2 -6.67 9.70 0.34
C VAL A 2 -7.49 8.71 -0.48
N THR A 3 -7.36 7.41 -0.24
CA THR A 3 -7.98 6.39 -1.07
C THR A 3 -8.16 5.07 -0.31
N HIS A 4 -9.18 4.31 -0.70
CA HIS A 4 -9.39 2.91 -0.32
C HIS A 4 -9.10 1.94 -1.49
N ASN A 5 -8.73 2.46 -2.67
CA ASN A 5 -8.43 1.64 -3.84
C ASN A 5 -6.96 1.25 -3.84
N ALA A 6 -6.68 -0.03 -3.60
CA ALA A 6 -5.36 -0.66 -3.58
C ALA A 6 -4.48 -0.35 -4.81
N ASN A 7 -5.08 -0.16 -5.99
CA ASN A 7 -4.31 0.12 -7.19
C ASN A 7 -3.64 1.49 -7.16
N ILE A 8 -4.13 2.43 -6.35
CA ILE A 8 -3.53 3.75 -6.24
C ILE A 8 -2.18 3.71 -5.49
N PRO A 9 -2.08 3.20 -4.25
CA PRO A 9 -0.79 3.11 -3.57
C PRO A 9 0.13 2.04 -4.17
N VAL A 10 -0.40 0.99 -4.81
CA VAL A 10 0.41 -0.10 -5.34
C VAL A 10 0.84 0.14 -6.79
N ASN A 11 -0.09 0.42 -7.70
CA ASN A 11 0.21 0.53 -9.14
C ASN A 11 0.34 1.98 -9.63
N GLY A 12 -0.04 2.96 -8.81
CA GLY A 12 0.25 4.36 -9.04
C GLY A 12 1.71 4.72 -8.72
N ASP A 13 1.96 6.02 -8.64
CA ASP A 13 3.27 6.61 -8.35
C ASP A 13 3.35 7.10 -6.89
N ALA A 14 2.89 6.26 -5.96
CA ALA A 14 2.95 6.59 -4.54
C ALA A 14 4.35 6.33 -3.99
N GLU A 15 5.07 7.40 -3.64
CA GLU A 15 6.40 7.28 -3.03
C GLU A 15 6.34 7.06 -1.52
N TYR A 16 5.31 7.59 -0.86
CA TYR A 16 5.18 7.58 0.59
C TYR A 16 3.72 7.35 1.02
N ILE A 17 3.53 6.47 2.00
CA ILE A 17 2.23 6.01 2.49
C ILE A 17 2.10 6.38 3.96
N HIS A 18 0.93 6.87 4.33
CA HIS A 18 0.46 6.95 5.71
C HIS A 18 -0.75 6.02 5.84
N SER A 19 -0.64 4.98 6.66
CA SER A 19 -1.81 4.23 7.12
C SER A 19 -2.35 4.86 8.40
N MET A 20 -3.67 4.87 8.54
CA MET A 20 -4.37 5.48 9.67
C MET A 20 -4.91 4.39 10.57
N ASP A 21 -4.81 4.60 11.88
CA ASP A 21 -5.35 3.69 12.89
C ASP A 21 -6.89 3.72 12.85
N SER A 22 -7.48 2.58 12.54
CA SER A 22 -8.94 2.39 12.45
C SER A 22 -9.57 1.83 13.72
N GLU A 23 -8.76 1.33 14.67
CA GLU A 23 -9.24 0.75 15.92
C GLU A 23 -9.32 1.81 17.04
N SER A 24 -8.57 2.90 16.90
CA SER A 24 -8.63 4.04 17.81
C SER A 24 -9.84 4.95 17.58
N LYS A 25 -10.38 5.52 18.67
CA LYS A 25 -11.41 6.59 18.61
C LYS A 25 -10.84 7.95 18.18
N LYS A 26 -9.53 8.08 18.05
CA LYS A 26 -8.84 9.31 17.64
C LYS A 26 -8.08 9.04 16.35
N LEU A 27 -8.04 10.05 15.49
CA LEU A 27 -7.27 9.99 14.27
C LEU A 27 -5.76 10.00 14.61
N SER A 28 -5.09 8.89 14.33
CA SER A 28 -3.65 8.75 14.44
C SER A 28 -3.11 7.98 13.24
N VAL A 29 -1.86 8.29 12.89
CA VAL A 29 -1.11 7.50 11.92
C VAL A 29 -0.70 6.19 12.60
N LEU A 30 -1.04 5.06 11.99
CA LEU A 30 -0.64 3.74 12.45
C LEU A 30 0.77 3.40 11.95
N GLN A 31 1.01 3.60 10.65
CA GLN A 31 2.30 3.29 10.01
C GLN A 31 2.62 4.30 8.91
N SER A 32 3.91 4.55 8.65
CA SER A 32 4.34 5.40 7.55
C SER A 32 5.66 4.98 6.95
N GLY A 33 5.80 5.16 5.64
CA GLY A 33 7.00 4.75 4.91
C GLY A 33 6.74 4.62 3.42
N THR A 34 7.76 4.15 2.70
CA THR A 34 7.67 3.92 1.26
C THR A 34 6.87 2.66 0.94
N VAL A 35 6.27 2.59 -0.26
CA VAL A 35 5.57 1.39 -0.76
C VAL A 35 6.46 0.15 -0.75
N GLU A 36 7.78 0.33 -0.80
CA GLU A 36 8.77 -0.74 -0.90
C GLU A 36 9.09 -1.40 0.46
N ASP A 37 8.79 -0.71 1.56
CA ASP A 37 8.96 -1.19 2.93
C ASP A 37 8.03 -2.38 3.19
N ARG A 38 8.57 -3.45 3.78
CA ARG A 38 7.81 -4.67 4.12
C ARG A 38 6.67 -4.38 5.08
N VAL A 39 6.86 -3.47 6.04
CA VAL A 39 5.83 -3.11 7.03
C VAL A 39 4.67 -2.41 6.32
N ILE A 40 4.97 -1.48 5.40
CA ILE A 40 3.96 -0.78 4.60
C ILE A 40 3.24 -1.72 3.64
N LYS A 41 3.96 -2.64 2.98
CA LYS A 41 3.33 -3.65 2.12
C LYS A 41 2.34 -4.50 2.90
N LYS A 42 2.74 -4.95 4.09
CA LYS A 42 1.87 -5.74 4.95
C LYS A 42 0.63 -4.94 5.36
N GLU A 43 0.83 -3.71 5.80
CA GLU A 43 -0.26 -2.81 6.19
C GLU A 43 -1.26 -2.56 5.06
N ILE A 44 -0.77 -2.28 3.85
CA ILE A 44 -1.62 -2.15 2.66
C ILE A 44 -2.41 -3.45 2.41
N CYS A 45 -1.76 -4.61 2.55
CA CYS A 45 -2.41 -5.90 2.36
C CYS A 45 -3.45 -6.25 3.43
N ASP A 46 -3.21 -5.87 4.68
CA ASP A 46 -4.13 -6.13 5.78
C ASP A 46 -5.38 -5.25 5.68
N VAL A 47 -5.24 -4.02 5.18
CA VAL A 47 -6.33 -3.02 5.12
C VAL A 47 -7.11 -3.05 3.81
N MET A 48 -6.46 -3.33 2.67
CA MET A 48 -7.08 -3.24 1.35
C MET A 48 -7.16 -4.60 0.65
N GLU A 49 -8.35 -4.96 0.20
CA GLU A 49 -8.59 -6.20 -0.57
C GLU A 49 -7.91 -6.17 -1.95
N GLY A 50 -7.48 -7.35 -2.43
CA GLY A 50 -6.91 -7.53 -3.77
C GLY A 50 -5.48 -6.99 -3.97
N THR A 51 -4.87 -6.49 -2.92
CA THR A 51 -3.50 -5.95 -2.87
C THR A 51 -2.42 -6.97 -3.18
N GLU A 52 -2.52 -8.20 -2.70
CA GLU A 52 -1.55 -9.25 -3.04
C GLU A 52 -1.47 -9.46 -4.57
N TYR A 53 -2.63 -9.50 -5.23
CA TYR A 53 -2.71 -9.57 -6.68
C TYR A 53 -2.12 -8.32 -7.33
N ALA A 54 -2.42 -7.13 -6.81
CA ALA A 54 -1.87 -5.87 -7.31
C ALA A 54 -0.33 -5.83 -7.22
N PHE A 55 0.26 -6.25 -6.11
CA PHE A 55 1.71 -6.33 -5.94
C PHE A 55 2.34 -7.39 -6.86
N ASN A 56 1.66 -8.52 -7.07
CA ASN A 56 2.11 -9.53 -8.03
C ASN A 56 2.14 -8.95 -9.46
N MET A 57 1.09 -8.23 -9.86
CA MET A 57 1.02 -7.55 -11.16
C MET A 57 2.11 -6.47 -11.31
N ARG A 58 2.34 -5.64 -10.28
CA ARG A 58 3.46 -4.69 -10.23
C ARG A 58 4.81 -5.41 -10.40
N SER A 59 5.03 -6.51 -9.68
CA SER A 59 6.25 -7.31 -9.77
C SER A 59 6.46 -7.90 -11.16
N LYS A 60 5.43 -8.48 -11.77
CA LYS A 60 5.47 -8.99 -13.16
C LYS A 60 5.84 -7.90 -14.15
N ARG A 61 5.29 -6.68 -13.98
CA ARG A 61 5.61 -5.54 -14.84
C ARG A 61 7.09 -5.19 -14.78
N TYR A 62 7.67 -5.06 -13.59
CA TYR A 62 9.10 -4.73 -13.47
C TYR A 62 10.02 -5.89 -13.87
N LYS A 63 9.61 -7.15 -13.65
CA LYS A 63 10.36 -8.33 -14.11
C LYS A 63 10.36 -8.50 -15.62
N SER A 64 9.35 -7.97 -16.31
CA SER A 64 9.25 -8.04 -17.78
C SER A 64 10.00 -6.92 -18.50
N ILE A 65 10.53 -5.94 -17.76
CA ILE A 65 11.27 -4.78 -18.30
C ILE A 65 12.80 -4.98 -18.17
N ILE A 66 13.23 -6.13 -17.63
CA ILE A 66 14.62 -6.60 -17.54
C ILE A 66 14.76 -7.85 -18.41
#